data_AF-A0AB33BVL3-F1
#
_entry.id   AF-A0AB33BVL3-F1
#
_cell.length_a   1.000
_cell.length_b   1.000
_cell.length_c   1.000
_cell.angle_alpha   90.00
_cell.angle_beta   90.00
_cell.angle_gamma   90.00
#
_symmetry.space_group_name_H-M   'P 1'
#
loop_
_entity.id
_entity.type
_entity.pdbx_description
1 polymer ?
#
loop_
_entity_poly.entity_id
_entity_poly.type
_entity_poly.pdbx_seq_one_letter_code
_entity_poly.pdbx_strand_id
1 'polypeptide(L)' 'MNPREVIFEEMKRECLKMYVNGLGFRAIERVKNVHLLMFFNHI' A
#
# COMPACT_ATOMS: atom_id res chain seq x y z
N MET A 1 4.84 -17.04 10.69
CA MET A 1 4.46 -15.66 10.31
C MET A 1 3.19 -15.31 11.03
N ASN A 2 3.10 -14.10 11.58
CA ASN A 2 1.87 -13.65 12.21
C ASN A 2 0.82 -13.39 11.12
N PRO A 3 -0.45 -13.84 11.26
CA PRO A 3 -1.47 -13.62 10.22
C PRO A 3 -1.63 -12.15 9.81
N ARG A 4 -1.39 -11.23 10.75
CA ARG A 4 -1.43 -9.78 10.50
C ARG A 4 -0.31 -9.29 9.58
N GLU A 5 0.87 -9.88 9.65
CA GLU A 5 2.02 -9.50 8.81
C GLU A 5 1.78 -9.89 7.35
N VAL A 6 1.17 -11.05 7.12
CA VAL A 6 0.85 -11.54 5.76
C VAL A 6 -0.14 -10.60 5.06
N ILE A 7 -1.20 -10.19 5.78
CA ILE A 7 -2.20 -9.25 5.27
C ILE A 7 -1.56 -7.89 4.97
N PHE A 8 -0.65 -7.44 5.85
CA PHE A 8 0.06 -6.18 5.66
C PHE A 8 0.96 -6.20 4.42
N GLU A 9 1.73 -7.26 4.20
CA GLU A 9 2.59 -7.41 3.03
C GLU A 9 1.80 -7.52 1.71
N GLU A 10 0.67 -8.21 1.73
CA GLU A 10 -0.20 -8.29 0.56
C GLU A 10 -0.78 -6.93 0.19
N MET A 11 -1.26 -6.18 1.18
CA MET A 11 -1.77 -4.82 0.99
C MET A 11 -0.67 -3.86 0.52
N LYS A 12 0.55 -3.97 1.08
CA LYS A 12 1.72 -3.19 0.64
C LYS A 12 2.06 -3.46 -0.82
N ARG A 13 2.11 -4.74 -1.23
CA ARG A 13 2.38 -5.15 -2.62
C ARG A 13 1.34 -4.58 -3.57
N GLU A 14 0.07 -4.55 -3.17
CA GLU A 14 -1.00 -4.02 -4.01
C GLU A 14 -0.92 -2.50 -4.18
N CYS A 15 -0.71 -1.76 -3.09
CA CYS A 15 -0.46 -0.31 -3.13
C CYS A 15 0.77 0.03 -3.99
N LEU A 16 1.84 -0.76 -3.89
CA LEU A 16 3.03 -0.59 -4.70
C LEU A 16 2.72 -0.78 -6.19
N LYS A 17 1.93 -1.80 -6.55
CA LYS A 17 1.52 -2.06 -7.93
C LYS A 17 0.72 -0.89 -8.51
N MET A 18 -0.17 -0.28 -7.73
CA MET A 18 -0.91 0.92 -8.15
C MET A 18 0.04 2.11 -8.37
N TYR A 19 1.01 2.30 -7.48
CA TYR A 19 1.99 3.38 -7.59
C TYR A 19 2.85 3.26 -8.85
N VAL A 20 3.42 2.07 -9.11
CA VAL A 20 4.24 1.84 -10.32
C VAL A 20 3.42 1.90 -11.61
N ASN A 21 2.10 1.67 -11.55
CA ASN A 21 1.17 1.85 -12.66
C ASN A 21 0.73 3.32 -12.85
N GLY A 22 1.31 4.27 -12.11
CA GLY A 22 1.09 5.70 -12.31
C GLY A 22 0.02 6.32 -11.42
N LEU A 23 -0.58 5.58 -10.48
CA LEU A 23 -1.45 6.21 -9.48
C LEU A 23 -0.62 6.95 -8.43
N GLY A 24 -0.88 8.25 -8.25
CA GLY A 24 -0.29 9.01 -7.16
C GLY A 24 -0.82 8.57 -5.79
N PHE A 25 -0.06 8.86 -4.72
CA PHE A 25 -0.39 8.42 -3.35
C PHE A 25 -1.82 8.76 -2.92
N ARG A 26 -2.28 10.01 -3.17
CA ARG A 26 -3.65 10.44 -2.82
C ARG A 26 -4.73 9.65 -3.55
N ALA A 27 -4.47 9.16 -4.77
CA ALA A 27 -5.42 8.33 -5.51
C ALA A 27 -5.51 6.94 -4.89
N ILE A 28 -4.37 6.36 -4.51
CA ILE A 28 -4.31 5.05 -3.88
C ILE A 28 -4.96 5.09 -2.49
N GLU A 29 -4.75 6.17 -1.70
CA GLU A 29 -5.40 6.34 -0.39
C GLU A 29 -6.93 6.33 -0.51
N ARG A 30 -7.48 6.93 -1.57
CA ARG A 30 -8.92 6.91 -1.83
C ARG A 30 -9.43 5.53 -2.24
N VAL A 31 -8.66 4.79 -3.04
CA VAL A 31 -9.04 3.44 -3.49
C VAL A 31 -8.97 2.43 -2.35
N LYS A 32 -7.94 2.54 -1.51
CA LYS A 32 -7.67 1.59 -0.43
C LYS A 32 -8.25 1.99 0.91
N ASN A 33 -8.65 3.25 1.07
CA ASN A 33 -9.12 3.80 2.34
C ASN A 33 -8.11 3.57 3.48
N VAL A 34 -6.81 3.63 3.13
CA VAL A 34 -5.69 3.49 4.07
C VAL A 34 -4.74 4.66 3.87
N HIS A 35 -4.12 5.13 4.96
CA HIS A 35 -3.09 6.15 4.88
C HIS A 35 -1.79 5.56 4.32
N LEU A 36 -1.41 5.98 3.11
CA LEU A 36 -0.29 5.40 2.37
C LEU A 36 1.08 5.74 2.98
N LEU A 37 1.14 6.79 3.79
CA LEU A 37 2.37 7.26 4.44
C LEU A 37 3.08 6.15 5.24
N MET A 38 2.33 5.17 5.77
CA MET A 38 2.91 4.05 6.52
C MET A 38 3.62 3.02 5.63
N PHE A 39 3.26 2.91 4.35
CA PHE A 39 3.73 1.84 3.45
C PHE A 39 4.99 2.23 2.68
N PHE A 40 5.12 3.52 2.34
CA PHE A 40 6.18 4.04 1.47
C PHE A 40 7.38 4.63 2.23
N ASN A 41 7.28 4.83 3.55
CA ASN A 41 8.41 5.30 4.37
C ASN A 41 9.60 4.31 4.43
N HIS A 42 9.46 3.12 3.85
CA HIS A 42 10.47 2.06 3.84
C HIS A 42 10.88 1.58 2.43
N ILE A 43 10.55 2.35 1.39
CA ILE A 43 11.12 2.21 0.03
C ILE A 43 12.26 3.21 -0.09
#